data_AF-A0A1J4YR70-F1
#
_entry.id   AF-A0A1J4YR70-F1
#
_cell.length_a   1.000
_cell.length_b   1.000
_cell.length_c   1.000
_cell.angle_alpha   90.00
_cell.angle_beta   90.00
_cell.angle_gamma   90.00
#
_symmetry.space_group_name_H-M   'P 1'
#
loop_
_entity.id
_entity.type
_entity.pdbx_description
1 polymer ?
#
loop_
_entity_poly.entity_id
_entity_poly.type
_entity_poly.pdbx_seq_one_letter_code
_entity_poly.pdbx_strand_id
1 'polypeptide(L)' 'MFIKIDKQTLEKEVISSEEMVAVLEDDYKDDEVDEILTEIVCGIYEHSNALAIYKYRA' A
#
# COMPACT_ATOMS: atom_id res chain seq x y z
N MET A 1 9.28 0.53 5.71
CA MET A 1 8.84 -0.82 5.27
C MET A 1 7.33 -0.81 5.11
N PHE A 2 6.77 -1.42 4.08
CA PHE A 2 5.30 -1.45 3.90
C PHE A 2 4.66 -2.56 4.73
N ILE A 3 3.46 -2.30 5.24
CA ILE A 3 2.64 -3.27 5.96
C ILE A 3 1.32 -3.41 5.21
N LYS A 4 0.97 -4.65 4.88
CA LYS A 4 -0.37 -5.07 4.50
C LYS A 4 -1.12 -5.55 5.75
N ILE A 5 -2.34 -5.08 5.94
CA ILE A 5 -3.23 -5.49 7.02
C ILE A 5 -4.47 -6.11 6.38
N ASP A 6 -4.64 -7.41 6.52
CA ASP A 6 -5.82 -8.11 6.02
C ASP A 6 -7.07 -7.65 6.76
N LYS A 7 -8.13 -7.26 6.04
CA LYS A 7 -9.36 -6.75 6.69
C LYS A 7 -10.21 -7.86 7.31
N GLN A 8 -10.05 -9.11 6.88
CA GLN A 8 -10.80 -10.25 7.41
C GLN A 8 -10.15 -10.83 8.66
N THR A 9 -8.84 -11.06 8.62
CA THR A 9 -8.10 -11.70 9.73
C THR A 9 -7.43 -10.70 10.67
N LEU A 10 -7.27 -9.45 10.25
CA LEU A 10 -6.50 -8.40 10.94
C LEU A 10 -5.00 -8.74 11.06
N GLU A 11 -4.53 -9.74 10.32
CA GLU A 11 -3.11 -10.11 10.28
C GLU A 11 -2.29 -9.06 9.56
N LYS A 12 -1.08 -8.84 10.06
CA LYS A 12 -0.13 -7.87 9.53
C LYS A 12 1.01 -8.59 8.87
N GLU A 13 1.20 -8.30 7.60
CA GLU A 13 2.28 -8.84 6.79
C GLU A 13 3.18 -7.69 6.34
N VAL A 14 4.49 -7.90 6.41
CA VAL A 14 5.46 -6.94 5.85
C VAL A 14 5.62 -7.29 4.39
N ILE A 15 5.31 -6.34 3.52
CA ILE A 15 5.45 -6.49 2.07
C ILE A 15 6.58 -5.63 1.54
N SER A 16 7.14 -6.05 0.41
CA SER A 16 8.17 -5.30 -0.30
C SER A 16 7.60 -4.07 -1.01
N SER A 17 8.48 -3.16 -1.45
CA SER A 17 8.06 -2.03 -2.29
C SER A 17 7.51 -2.49 -3.64
N GLU A 18 8.06 -3.57 -4.21
CA GLU A 18 7.59 -4.14 -5.48
C GLU A 18 6.15 -4.68 -5.37
N GLU A 19 5.85 -5.38 -4.28
CA GLU A 19 4.48 -5.84 -4.01
C GLU A 19 3.51 -4.68 -3.76
N MET A 20 3.98 -3.61 -3.11
CA MET A 20 3.16 -2.43 -2.92
C MET A 20 2.84 -1.74 -4.25
N VAL A 21 3.82 -1.62 -5.15
CA VAL A 21 3.63 -1.07 -6.50
C VAL A 21 2.61 -1.90 -7.27
N ALA A 22 2.74 -3.23 -7.27
CA ALA A 22 1.79 -4.10 -7.96
C ALA A 22 0.35 -3.97 -7.44
N VAL A 23 0.16 -3.66 -6.15
CA VAL A 23 -1.17 -3.37 -5.59
C VAL A 23 -1.71 -2.03 -6.09
N LEU A 24 -0.86 -1.01 -6.15
CA LEU A 24 -1.26 0.31 -6.63
C LEU A 24 -1.56 0.30 -8.14
N GLU A 25 -0.81 -0.45 -8.94
CA GLU A 25 -1.03 -0.61 -10.38
C GLU A 25 -2.38 -1.28 -10.72
N ASP A 26 -2.98 -2.03 -9.80
CA ASP A 26 -4.33 -2.60 -9.99
C ASP A 26 -5.43 -1.54 -9.83
N ASP A 27 -5.20 -0.55 -8.97
CA ASP A 27 -6.17 0.49 -8.60
C ASP A 27 -5.95 1.82 -9.34
N TYR A 28 -4.72 2.09 -9.81
CA TYR A 28 -4.27 3.37 -10.36
C TYR A 28 -3.48 3.17 -11.67
N LYS A 29 -3.33 4.26 -12.43
CA LYS A 29 -2.47 4.26 -13.63
C LYS A 29 -1.01 4.36 -13.23
N ASP A 30 -0.10 3.82 -14.05
CA ASP A 30 1.35 3.93 -13.88
C ASP A 30 1.82 5.35 -13.52
N ASP A 31 1.25 6.40 -14.13
CA ASP A 31 1.64 7.79 -13.88
C ASP A 31 1.22 8.33 -12.50
N GLU A 32 0.23 7.70 -11.86
CA GLU A 32 -0.28 8.06 -10.53
C GLU A 32 0.37 7.24 -9.41
N VAL A 33 0.88 6.04 -9.72
CA VAL A 33 1.48 5.12 -8.73
C VAL A 33 2.67 5.75 -8.00
N ASP A 34 3.57 6.44 -8.71
CA ASP A 34 4.75 7.08 -8.11
C ASP A 34 4.37 8.19 -7.11
N GLU A 35 3.35 8.99 -7.45
CA GLU A 35 2.85 10.06 -6.58
C GLU A 35 2.24 9.46 -5.31
N ILE A 36 1.36 8.47 -5.47
CA ILE A 36 0.67 7.82 -4.36
C ILE A 36 1.67 7.07 -3.46
N LEU A 37 2.63 6.36 -4.05
CA LEU A 37 3.67 5.67 -3.28
C LEU A 37 4.47 6.66 -2.42
N THR A 38 4.77 7.85 -2.96
CA THR A 38 5.43 8.93 -2.22
C THR A 38 4.58 9.39 -1.03
N GLU A 39 3.28 9.62 -1.23
CA GLU A 39 2.37 10.01 -0.16
C GLU A 39 2.28 8.95 0.95
N ILE A 40 2.30 7.67 0.59
CA ILE A 40 2.27 6.56 1.55
C ILE A 40 3.56 6.50 2.36
N VAL A 41 4.72 6.64 1.71
CA VAL A 41 6.02 6.65 2.39
C VAL A 41 6.16 7.88 3.30
N CYS A 42 5.60 9.02 2.90
CA CYS A 42 5.52 10.22 3.75
C CYS A 42 4.53 10.10 4.91
N GLY A 43 3.73 9.03 4.97
CA GLY A 43 2.70 8.83 5.99
C GLY A 43 1.50 9.76 5.86
N ILE A 44 1.32 10.37 4.69
CA ILE A 44 0.21 11.28 4.37
C ILE A 44 -1.01 10.46 3.94
N TYR A 45 -0.77 9.33 3.27
CA TYR A 45 -1.81 8.46 2.74
C TYR A 45 -1.65 7.02 3.23
N GLU A 46 -2.77 6.34 3.45
CA GLU A 46 -2.84 4.89 3.64
C GLU A 46 -3.76 4.33 2.55
N HIS A 47 -3.23 3.44 1.72
CA HIS A 47 -4.02 2.80 0.67
C HIS A 47 -4.93 1.72 1.26
N SER A 48 -6.13 1.56 0.72
CA SER A 48 -7.14 0.67 1.29
C SER A 48 -8.05 0.17 0.18
N ASN A 49 -8.01 -1.13 -0.08
CA ASN A 49 -8.88 -1.78 -1.06
C ASN A 49 -9.88 -2.71 -0.36
N ALA A 50 -10.65 -3.50 -1.10
CA ALA A 50 -11.67 -4.38 -0.52
C ALA A 50 -11.09 -5.45 0.44
N LEU A 51 -9.83 -5.85 0.24
CA LEU A 51 -9.21 -6.99 0.93
C LEU A 51 -8.31 -6.54 2.09
N ALA A 52 -7.57 -5.44 1.93
CA ALA A 52 -6.53 -5.05 2.87
C ALA A 52 -6.36 -3.54 3.00
N ILE A 53 -5.63 -3.14 4.03
CA ILE A 53 -5.11 -1.78 4.25
C ILE A 53 -3.60 -1.84 4.11
N TYR A 54 -3.03 -0.91 3.36
CA TYR A 54 -1.61 -0.83 3.06
C TYR A 54 -1.06 0.50 3.57
N LYS A 55 0.04 0.44 4.32
CA LYS A 55 0.67 1.64 4.87
C LYS A 55 2.17 1.50 5.01
N TYR A 56 2.85 2.63 5.08
CA TYR A 56 4.27 2.64 5.39
C TYR A 56 4.51 2.67 6.91
N ARG A 57 5.38 1.78 7.38
CA ARG A 57 5.97 1.81 8.71
C ARG A 57 7.31 2.55 8.62
N ALA A 58 7.32 3.77 9.16
CA ALA A 58 8.52 4.53 9.50
C ALA A 58 9.20 3.97 10.76
#